data_AF-A0A3B0AA98-F1
#
_entry.id   AF-A0A3B0AA98-F1
#
_cell.length_a   1.000
_cell.length_b   1.000
_cell.length_c   1.000
_cell.angle_alpha   90.00
_cell.angle_beta   90.00
_cell.angle_gamma   90.00
#
_symmetry.space_group_name_H-M   'P 1'
#
loop_
_entity.id
_entity.type
_entity.pdbx_description
1 polymer ?
#
loop_
_entity_poly.entity_id
_entity_poly.type
_entity_poly.pdbx_seq_one_letter_code
_entity_poly.pdbx_strand_id
1 'polypeptide(L)' 'MFDQGEFRVSRLLPPPPQADQARQSAEPPRLPQRWAIIAMVTAAAAIVGYLVGGPLAAIGAGATVLVAAHEVLD' A
#
# COMPACT_ATOMS: atom_id res chain seq x y z
N MET A 1 42.00 16.54 -38.88
CA MET A 1 42.44 16.91 -37.52
C MET A 1 41.25 17.62 -36.89
N PHE A 2 40.31 16.84 -36.36
CA PHE A 2 39.02 17.35 -35.85
C PHE A 2 39.07 17.45 -34.33
N ASP A 3 38.55 18.57 -33.86
CA ASP A 3 38.48 19.05 -32.50
C ASP A 3 37.74 18.06 -31.57
N GLN A 4 38.45 17.56 -30.55
CA GLN A 4 37.91 16.69 -29.50
C GLN A 4 37.44 17.49 -28.25
N GLY A 5 37.29 18.82 -28.35
CA GLY A 5 37.01 19.68 -27.20
C GLY A 5 35.56 19.73 -26.76
N GLU A 6 34.59 19.58 -27.67
CA GLU A 6 33.19 19.97 -27.39
C GLU A 6 32.30 18.87 -26.76
N PHE A 7 32.71 17.59 -26.79
CA PHE A 7 31.88 16.48 -26.27
C PHE A 7 31.86 16.36 -24.74
N ARG A 8 32.61 17.19 -24.00
CA ARG A 8 32.71 17.13 -22.54
C ARG A 8 31.64 17.97 -21.82
N VAL A 9 31.06 18.98 -22.48
CA VAL A 9 30.17 19.96 -21.82
C VAL A 9 28.71 19.50 -21.78
N SER A 10 28.24 18.74 -22.78
CA SER A 10 26.85 18.25 -22.83
C SER A 10 26.50 17.17 -21.79
N ARG A 11 27.49 16.68 -21.03
CA ARG A 11 27.31 15.61 -20.04
C ARG A 11 27.04 16.14 -18.62
N LEU A 12 27.03 17.46 -18.42
CA LEU A 12 26.85 18.11 -17.11
C LEU A 12 25.48 18.75 -16.92
N LEU A 13 24.57 18.68 -17.90
CA LEU A 13 23.20 19.15 -17.68
C LEU A 13 22.45 18.08 -16.87
N PRO A 14 22.10 18.34 -15.59
CA PRO A 14 21.23 17.43 -14.86
C PRO A 14 19.92 17.28 -15.62
N PRO A 15 19.36 16.06 -15.75
CA PRO A 15 18.05 15.89 -16.35
C PRO A 15 17.04 16.76 -15.59
N PRO A 16 16.08 17.41 -16.28
CA PRO A 16 15.09 18.25 -15.64
C PRO A 16 14.37 17.43 -14.55
N PRO A 17 14.37 17.87 -13.27
CA PRO A 17 13.89 17.06 -12.14
C PRO A 17 12.36 16.90 -12.06
N GLN A 18 11.61 17.01 -13.17
CA GLN A 18 10.19 17.36 -13.11
C GLN A 18 9.25 16.43 -13.88
N ALA A 19 9.73 15.61 -14.82
CA ALA A 19 8.85 14.68 -15.53
C ALA A 19 8.46 13.45 -14.69
N ASP A 20 9.37 12.97 -13.84
CA ASP A 20 9.13 11.79 -13.01
C ASP A 20 8.38 12.14 -11.70
N GLN A 21 8.68 13.29 -11.09
CA GLN A 21 7.97 13.75 -9.88
C GLN A 21 6.51 14.09 -10.14
N ALA A 22 6.18 14.65 -11.32
CA ALA A 22 4.79 14.97 -11.68
C ALA A 22 3.93 13.72 -11.88
N ARG A 23 4.51 12.58 -12.27
CA ARG A 23 3.79 11.30 -12.37
C ARG A 23 3.62 10.61 -11.02
N GLN A 24 4.55 10.81 -10.09
CA GLN A 24 4.49 10.21 -8.74
C GLN A 24 3.32 10.74 -7.90
N SER A 25 2.92 12.00 -8.12
CA SER A 25 1.79 12.63 -7.40
C SER A 25 0.40 12.20 -7.91
N ALA A 26 0.32 11.42 -8.98
CA ALA A 26 -0.94 10.96 -9.57
C ALA A 26 -1.27 9.49 -9.25
N GLU A 27 -0.42 8.79 -8.49
CA GLU A 27 -0.72 7.46 -7.99
C GLU A 27 -1.72 7.60 -6.83
N PRO A 28 -2.98 7.14 -6.96
CA PRO A 28 -3.91 7.18 -5.85
C PRO A 28 -3.28 6.45 -4.66
N PRO A 29 -3.41 6.97 -3.43
CA PRO A 29 -2.88 6.30 -2.24
C PRO A 29 -3.44 4.89 -2.26
N ARG A 30 -2.57 3.91 -2.54
CA ARG A 30 -2.91 2.49 -2.54
C ARG A 30 -3.14 2.14 -1.08
N LEU A 31 -4.31 2.52 -0.56
CA LEU A 31 -4.84 2.05 0.71
C LEU A 31 -4.61 0.54 0.68
N PRO A 32 -3.65 0.04 1.47
CA PRO A 32 -2.91 -1.16 1.12
C PRO A 32 -3.92 -2.27 0.96
N GLN A 33 -4.04 -2.84 -0.24
CA GLN A 33 -5.03 -3.88 -0.58
C GLN A 33 -5.14 -4.97 0.49
N ARG A 34 -4.03 -5.22 1.19
CA ARG A 34 -3.93 -6.06 2.38
C ARG A 34 -4.94 -5.69 3.48
N TRP A 35 -5.10 -4.41 3.82
CA TRP A 35 -6.07 -3.92 4.80
C TRP A 35 -7.52 -4.08 4.35
N ALA A 36 -7.80 -3.96 3.05
CA ALA A 36 -9.14 -4.24 2.52
C ALA A 36 -9.51 -5.72 2.67
N ILE A 37 -8.55 -6.63 2.44
CA ILE A 37 -8.73 -8.07 2.66
C ILE A 37 -8.97 -8.36 4.15
N ILE A 38 -8.19 -7.76 5.04
CA ILE A 38 -8.35 -7.91 6.50
C ILE A 38 -9.73 -7.43 6.94
N ALA A 39 -10.17 -6.27 6.48
CA ALA A 39 -11.50 -5.75 6.81
C ALA A 39 -12.62 -6.67 6.32
N MET A 40 -12.51 -7.21 5.11
CA MET A 40 -13.47 -8.18 4.55
C MET A 40 -13.54 -9.47 5.38
N VAL A 41 -12.39 -10.06 5.72
CA VAL A 41 -12.32 -11.30 6.52
C VAL A 41 -12.84 -11.07 7.94
N THR A 42 -12.46 -9.94 8.55
CA THR A 42 -12.93 -9.55 9.89
C THR A 42 -14.46 -9.37 9.91
N ALA A 43 -15.02 -8.68 8.91
CA ALA A 43 -16.46 -8.50 8.79
C ALA A 43 -17.19 -9.84 8.62
N ALA A 44 -16.67 -10.73 7.76
CA ALA A 44 -17.24 -12.06 7.57
C ALA A 44 -17.24 -12.88 8.87
N ALA A 45 -16.12 -12.90 9.60
CA ALA A 45 -16.00 -13.60 10.87
C ALA A 45 -16.94 -13.02 11.95
N ALA A 46 -17.08 -11.69 12.01
CA ALA A 46 -17.99 -11.04 12.93
C ALA A 46 -19.46 -11.37 12.62
N ILE A 47 -19.85 -11.40 11.34
CA ILE A 47 -21.21 -11.78 10.91
C ILE A 47 -21.51 -13.24 11.30
N VAL A 48 -20.60 -14.16 10.99
CA VAL A 48 -20.78 -15.58 11.35
C VAL A 48 -20.83 -15.75 12.87
N GLY A 49 -19.95 -15.08 13.62
CA GLY A 49 -19.95 -15.09 15.07
C GLY A 49 -21.24 -14.55 15.67
N TYR A 50 -21.81 -13.48 15.08
CA TYR A 50 -23.10 -12.93 15.48
C TYR A 50 -24.24 -13.92 15.26
N LEU A 51 -24.28 -14.57 14.10
CA LEU A 51 -25.34 -15.52 13.76
C LEU A 51 -25.32 -16.79 14.62
N VAL A 52 -24.13 -17.28 14.99
CA VAL A 52 -23.97 -18.55 15.73
C VAL A 52 -24.00 -18.33 17.25
N GLY A 53 -23.37 -17.28 17.75
CA GLY A 53 -23.14 -17.06 19.18
C GLY A 53 -23.63 -15.73 19.75
N GLY A 54 -24.23 -14.88 18.91
CA GLY A 54 -24.74 -13.58 19.32
C GLY A 54 -23.67 -12.47 19.43
N PRO A 55 -24.02 -11.31 20.01
CA PRO A 55 -23.20 -10.11 19.98
C PRO A 55 -21.80 -10.27 20.60
N LEU A 56 -21.69 -11.01 21.70
CA LEU A 56 -20.42 -11.22 22.39
C LEU A 56 -19.46 -12.10 21.57
N ALA A 57 -19.99 -13.13 20.90
CA ALA A 57 -19.20 -13.99 20.03
C ALA A 57 -18.69 -13.22 18.80
N ALA A 58 -19.49 -12.30 18.24
CA ALA A 58 -19.08 -11.44 17.13
C ALA A 58 -17.88 -10.55 17.48
N ILE A 59 -17.89 -9.92 18.65
CA ILE A 59 -16.80 -9.07 19.13
C ILE A 59 -15.52 -9.90 19.34
N GLY A 60 -15.65 -11.07 19.99
CA GLY A 60 -14.51 -11.96 20.22
C GLY A 60 -13.88 -12.47 18.92
N ALA A 61 -14.71 -12.89 17.95
CA ALA A 61 -14.25 -13.34 16.63
C ALA A 61 -13.59 -12.21 15.83
N GLY A 62 -14.19 -11.01 15.83
CA GLY A 62 -13.60 -9.85 15.16
C GLY A 62 -12.25 -9.44 15.74
N ALA A 63 -12.13 -9.42 17.07
CA ALA A 63 -10.88 -9.06 17.74
C ALA A 63 -9.76 -10.09 17.48
N THR A 64 -10.07 -11.39 17.53
CA THR A 64 -9.09 -12.46 17.24
C THR A 64 -8.61 -12.42 15.80
N VAL A 65 -9.51 -12.21 14.83
CA VAL A 65 -9.12 -12.06 13.41
C VAL A 65 -8.27 -10.80 13.19
N LEU A 66 -8.61 -9.68 13.83
CA LEU A 66 -7.85 -8.44 13.69
C LEU A 66 -6.42 -8.58 14.25
N VAL A 67 -6.27 -9.20 15.42
CA VAL A 67 -4.95 -9.45 16.04
C VAL A 67 -4.13 -10.42 15.19
N ALA A 68 -4.72 -11.52 14.74
CA ALA A 68 -4.04 -12.48 13.86
C ALA A 68 -3.61 -11.83 12.53
N ALA A 69 -4.44 -10.95 11.97
CA ALA A 69 -4.11 -10.22 10.76
C ALA A 69 -2.97 -9.22 10.97
N HIS A 70 -2.87 -8.59 12.13
CA HIS A 70 -1.77 -7.70 12.48
C HIS A 70 -0.45 -8.47 12.60
N GLU A 71 -0.45 -9.59 13.32
CA GLU A 71 0.71 -10.49 13.48
C GLU A 71 1.22 -11.07 12.16
N VAL A 72 0.35 -11.30 11.17
CA VAL A 72 0.75 -11.83 9.85
C VAL A 72 1.30 -10.74 8.93
N LEU A 73 0.97 -9.47 9.18
CA LEU A 73 1.40 -8.35 8.34
C LEU A 73 2.66 -7.64 8.84
N ASP A 74 2.94 -7.68 10.14
CA ASP A 74 4.21 -7.28 10.74
C ASP A 74 5.30 -8.35 10.53
#